data_AF-A0A496YQM9-F1
#
_entry.id   AF-A0A496YQM9-F1
#
_cell.length_a   1.000
_cell.length_b   1.000
_cell.length_c   1.000
_cell.angle_alpha   90.00
_cell.angle_beta   90.00
_cell.angle_gamma   90.00
#
_symmetry.space_group_name_H-M   'P 1'
#
loop_
_entity.id
_entity.type
_entity.pdbx_description
1 polymer ?
#
loop_
_entity_poly.entity_id
_entity_poly.type
_entity_poly.pdbx_seq_one_letter_code
_entity_poly.pdbx_strand_id
1 'polypeptide(L)'
;GMMRAYGEGFNIMEASQYSEFINYSEIAHVWNRGSVIRSWLVELAEAAFSKDEKLSGIRGYVEDSGEGRWTLQQAIETAVSAPVIGLSFMQRFRSRQEVGARKHQVR
;
A
#
# COMPACT_ATOMS: atom_id res chain seq x y z
N GLY A 1 -1.23 -8.55 0.71
CA GLY A 1 -1.21 -8.83 -0.73
C GLY A 1 -1.69 -7.62 -1.50
N MET A 2 -2.97 -7.59 -1.87
CA MET A 2 -3.53 -6.64 -2.83
C MET A 2 -3.24 -5.16 -2.53
N MET A 3 -3.51 -4.67 -1.30
CA MET A 3 -3.18 -3.29 -0.92
C MET A 3 -1.70 -2.94 -1.15
N ARG A 4 -0.80 -3.88 -0.86
CA ARG A 4 0.64 -3.66 -1.06
C ARG A 4 0.98 -3.60 -2.54
N ALA A 5 0.42 -4.51 -3.34
CA ALA A 5 0.62 -4.53 -4.79
C ALA A 5 0.14 -3.23 -5.46
N TYR A 6 -1.04 -2.72 -5.08
CA TYR A 6 -1.50 -1.41 -5.59
C TYR A 6 -0.59 -0.27 -5.15
N GLY A 7 -0.23 -0.21 -3.87
CA GLY A 7 0.69 0.82 -3.37
C GLY A 7 2.06 0.79 -4.07
N GLU A 8 2.59 -0.38 -4.36
CA GLU A 8 3.82 -0.55 -5.16
C GLU A 8 3.63 -0.05 -6.59
N GLY A 9 2.53 -0.43 -7.25
CA GLY A 9 2.20 0.02 -8.59
C GLY A 9 2.12 1.55 -8.70
N PHE A 10 1.39 2.20 -7.80
CA PHE A 10 1.32 3.67 -7.75
C PHE A 10 2.68 4.30 -7.47
N ASN A 11 3.47 3.72 -6.56
CA ASN A 11 4.81 4.23 -6.27
C ASN A 11 5.78 4.08 -7.45
N ILE A 12 5.64 3.01 -8.26
CA ILE A 12 6.41 2.83 -9.50
C ILE A 12 6.01 3.90 -10.52
N MET A 13 4.72 4.20 -10.66
CA MET A 13 4.24 5.26 -11.56
C MET A 13 4.76 6.64 -11.13
N GLU A 14 4.75 6.94 -9.83
CA GLU A 14 5.31 8.19 -9.28
C GLU A 14 6.82 8.31 -9.46
N ALA A 15 7.55 7.21 -9.34
CA ALA A 15 8.99 7.18 -9.59
C ALA A 15 9.36 7.22 -11.09
N SER A 16 8.38 7.09 -11.99
CA SER A 16 8.62 7.08 -13.42
C SER A 16 8.82 8.49 -13.99
N GLN A 17 9.45 8.59 -15.17
CA GLN A 17 9.60 9.85 -15.90
C GLN A 17 8.27 10.48 -16.37
N TYR A 18 7.16 9.77 -16.21
CA TYR A 18 5.85 10.20 -16.67
C TYR A 18 4.98 10.76 -15.54
N SER A 19 5.48 10.80 -14.29
CA SER A 19 4.69 11.16 -13.12
C SER A 19 4.01 12.53 -13.21
N GLU A 20 4.63 13.50 -13.91
CA GLU A 20 4.05 14.83 -14.16
C GLU A 20 2.85 14.82 -15.13
N PHE A 21 2.70 13.76 -15.93
CA PHE A 21 1.64 13.61 -16.92
C PHE A 21 0.55 12.61 -16.49
N ILE A 22 0.68 12.03 -15.30
CA ILE A 22 -0.22 11.00 -14.79
C ILE A 22 -1.19 11.61 -13.80
N ASN A 23 -2.49 11.42 -14.04
CA ASN A 23 -3.53 11.65 -13.03
C ASN A 23 -3.91 10.31 -12.37
N TYR A 24 -3.53 10.14 -11.10
CA TYR A 24 -3.78 8.88 -10.38
C TYR A 24 -5.24 8.58 -10.12
N SER A 25 -6.07 9.62 -9.94
CA SER A 25 -7.52 9.45 -9.77
C SER A 25 -8.14 8.88 -11.04
N GLU A 26 -7.75 9.39 -12.21
CA GLU A 26 -8.24 8.89 -13.50
C GLU A 26 -7.75 7.46 -13.79
N ILE A 27 -6.51 7.11 -13.42
CA ILE A 27 -6.04 5.73 -13.53
C ILE A 27 -6.89 4.79 -12.68
N ALA A 28 -7.14 5.15 -11.42
CA ALA A 28 -7.97 4.35 -10.53
C ALA A 28 -9.42 4.24 -11.07
N HIS A 29 -9.95 5.33 -11.63
CA HIS A 29 -11.26 5.36 -12.28
C HIS A 29 -11.36 4.39 -13.47
N VAL A 30 -10.35 4.39 -14.35
CA VAL A 30 -10.28 3.46 -15.48
C VAL A 30 -10.17 2.01 -15.00
N TRP A 31 -9.41 1.73 -13.94
CA TRP A 31 -9.36 0.38 -13.36
C TRP A 31 -10.69 -0.06 -12.75
N ASN A 32 -11.55 0.86 -12.32
CA ASN A 32 -12.91 0.55 -11.90
C ASN A 32 -13.87 0.32 -13.08
N ARG A 33 -13.48 0.63 -14.32
CA ARG A 33 -14.34 0.52 -15.52
C ARG A 33 -13.78 -0.47 -16.53
N GLY A 34 -14.41 -1.66 -16.59
CA GLY A 34 -14.10 -2.66 -17.61
C GLY A 34 -12.82 -3.47 -17.36
N SER A 35 -12.18 -3.31 -16.20
CA SER A 35 -11.03 -4.12 -15.80
C SER A 35 -11.43 -5.31 -14.92
N VAL A 36 -10.63 -6.38 -14.98
CA VAL A 36 -10.77 -7.56 -14.10
C VAL A 36 -10.43 -7.22 -12.65
N ILE A 37 -9.52 -6.27 -12.42
CA ILE A 37 -9.04 -5.89 -11.08
C ILE A 37 -9.96 -4.91 -10.34
N ARG A 38 -11.14 -4.61 -10.91
CA ARG A 38 -12.14 -3.74 -10.27
C ARG A 38 -12.43 -4.25 -8.86
N SER A 39 -12.41 -3.35 -7.88
CA SER A 39 -12.64 -3.73 -6.49
C SER A 39 -12.92 -2.51 -5.63
N TRP A 40 -13.58 -2.73 -4.50
CA TRP A 40 -13.79 -1.70 -3.48
C TRP A 40 -12.48 -1.02 -3.07
N LEU A 41 -11.36 -1.72 -3.08
CA LEU A 41 -10.05 -1.15 -2.76
C LEU A 41 -9.59 -0.12 -3.80
N VAL A 42 -9.89 -0.33 -5.08
CA VAL A 42 -9.58 0.63 -6.15
C VAL A 42 -10.53 1.83 -6.07
N GLU A 43 -11.81 1.62 -5.72
CA GLU A 43 -12.75 2.72 -5.40
C GLU A 43 -12.25 3.60 -4.26
N LEU A 44 -11.71 3.00 -3.19
CA LEU A 44 -11.09 3.75 -2.10
C LEU A 44 -9.85 4.53 -2.55
N ALA A 45 -9.03 3.96 -3.43
CA ALA A 45 -7.86 4.64 -3.99
C ALA A 45 -8.28 5.85 -4.85
N GLU A 46 -9.26 5.68 -5.75
CA GLU A 46 -9.86 6.76 -6.54
C GLU A 46 -10.40 7.89 -5.63
N ALA A 47 -11.14 7.53 -4.59
CA ALA A 47 -11.69 8.48 -3.62
C ALA A 47 -10.60 9.22 -2.80
N ALA A 48 -9.43 8.60 -2.61
CA ALA A 48 -8.30 9.24 -1.94
C ALA A 48 -7.57 10.20 -2.88
N PHE A 49 -7.23 9.76 -4.09
CA PHE A 49 -6.52 10.57 -5.08
C PHE A 49 -7.35 11.76 -5.59
N SER A 50 -8.67 11.62 -5.70
CA SER A 50 -9.56 12.74 -6.06
C SER A 50 -9.56 13.87 -5.02
N LYS A 51 -9.25 13.58 -3.76
CA LYS A 51 -9.17 14.59 -2.69
C LYS A 51 -7.77 15.22 -2.60
N ASP A 52 -6.74 14.41 -2.77
CA ASP A 52 -5.35 14.82 -2.70
C ASP A 52 -4.51 13.88 -3.57
N GLU A 53 -4.08 14.37 -4.73
CA GLU A 53 -3.32 13.59 -5.70
C GLU A 53 -2.00 13.06 -5.14
N LYS A 54 -1.37 13.81 -4.22
CA LYS A 54 -0.09 13.42 -3.62
C LYS A 54 -0.27 12.75 -2.26
N LEU A 55 -1.50 12.53 -1.82
CA LEU A 55 -1.85 11.91 -0.54
C LEU A 55 -1.09 12.54 0.65
N SER A 56 -0.81 13.84 0.59
CA SER A 56 -0.03 14.60 1.57
C SER A 56 -0.58 14.49 3.00
N GLY A 57 -1.91 14.34 3.14
CA GLY A 57 -2.59 14.13 4.42
C GLY A 57 -2.48 12.70 4.98
N ILE A 58 -2.01 11.73 4.19
CA ILE A 58 -1.92 10.33 4.59
C ILE A 58 -0.52 10.03 5.10
N ARG A 59 -0.43 9.67 6.38
CA ARG A 59 0.84 9.21 6.96
C ARG A 59 1.18 7.83 6.43
N GLY A 60 2.44 7.61 6.03
CA GLY A 60 3.00 6.30 5.68
C GLY A 60 3.11 5.30 6.83
N TYR A 61 2.30 5.47 7.87
CA TYR A 61 2.25 4.65 9.06
C TYR A 61 0.83 4.11 9.24
N VAL A 62 0.73 2.79 9.37
CA VAL A 62 -0.51 2.08 9.69
C VAL A 62 -0.27 1.24 10.93
N GLU A 63 -1.17 1.34 11.91
CA GLU A 63 -1.12 0.49 13.10
C GLU A 63 -1.33 -0.99 12.72
N ASP A 64 -0.73 -1.89 13.50
CA ASP A 64 -0.89 -3.32 13.30
C ASP A 64 -1.92 -3.75 14.31
N SER A 65 -3.15 -3.94 13.83
CA SER A 65 -4.25 -4.49 14.60
C SER A 65 -4.00 -5.96 15.02
N GLY A 66 -2.93 -6.59 14.49
CA GLY A 66 -2.43 -7.89 14.90
C GLY A 66 -2.85 -9.01 13.95
N GLU A 67 -3.82 -8.78 13.07
CA GLU A 67 -4.37 -9.83 12.23
C GLU A 67 -3.35 -10.32 11.19
N GLY A 68 -2.52 -9.42 10.67
CA GLY A 68 -1.43 -9.80 9.77
C GLY A 68 -0.39 -10.70 10.45
N ARG A 69 -0.10 -10.44 11.74
CA ARG A 69 0.85 -11.21 12.54
C ARG A 69 0.33 -12.60 12.84
N TRP A 70 -0.90 -12.68 13.38
CA TRP A 70 -1.51 -13.97 13.71
C TRP A 70 -1.65 -14.84 12.46
N THR A 71 -2.01 -14.26 11.30
CA THR A 71 -2.16 -15.00 10.04
C THR A 71 -0.84 -15.65 9.61
N LEU A 72 0.28 -14.94 9.73
CA LEU A 72 1.59 -15.50 9.39
C LEU A 72 2.06 -16.54 10.41
N GLN A 73 1.77 -16.33 11.68
CA GLN A 73 2.06 -17.32 12.71
C GLN A 73 1.32 -18.63 12.41
N GLN A 74 0.03 -18.57 12.07
CA GLN A 74 -0.72 -19.77 11.67
C GLN A 74 -0.17 -20.43 10.43
N ALA A 75 0.25 -19.66 9.41
CA ALA A 75 0.85 -20.22 8.21
C ALA A 75 2.11 -21.04 8.54
N ILE A 76 2.93 -20.57 9.50
CA ILE A 76 4.11 -21.29 9.99
C ILE A 76 3.69 -22.55 10.77
N GLU A 77 2.78 -22.42 11.73
CA GLU A 77 2.31 -23.54 12.57
C GLU A 77 1.66 -24.66 11.76
N THR A 78 0.96 -24.31 10.67
CA THR A 78 0.29 -25.25 9.77
C THR A 78 1.13 -25.67 8.57
N ALA A 79 2.37 -25.16 8.44
CA ALA A 79 3.25 -25.37 7.29
C ALA A 79 2.62 -24.98 5.93
N VAL A 80 1.72 -24.00 5.91
CA VAL A 80 1.07 -23.49 4.70
C VAL A 80 1.90 -22.35 4.12
N SER A 81 2.29 -22.47 2.85
CA SER A 81 3.08 -21.44 2.16
C SER A 81 2.27 -20.14 1.95
N ALA A 82 2.77 -19.02 2.48
CA ALA A 82 2.12 -17.70 2.39
C ALA A 82 3.05 -16.55 1.95
N PRO A 83 3.83 -16.68 0.85
CA PRO A 83 4.91 -15.75 0.50
C PRO A 83 4.42 -14.31 0.25
N VAL A 84 3.30 -14.13 -0.45
CA VAL A 84 2.76 -12.80 -0.76
C VAL A 84 2.31 -12.07 0.50
N ILE A 85 1.71 -12.79 1.45
CA ILE A 85 1.28 -12.22 2.74
C ILE A 85 2.52 -11.86 3.57
N GLY A 86 3.50 -12.76 3.63
CA GLY A 86 4.76 -12.56 4.34
C GLY A 86 5.48 -11.30 3.89
N LEU A 87 5.73 -11.17 2.59
CA LEU A 87 6.40 -9.99 2.02
C LEU A 87 5.59 -8.71 2.25
N SER A 88 4.26 -8.76 2.06
CA SER A 88 3.38 -7.61 2.31
C SER A 88 3.45 -7.14 3.77
N PHE A 89 3.53 -8.08 4.71
CA PHE A 89 3.59 -7.79 6.13
C PHE A 89 4.96 -7.18 6.51
N MET A 90 6.05 -7.74 6.00
CA MET A 90 7.41 -7.23 6.28
C MET A 90 7.61 -5.79 5.78
N GLN A 91 7.02 -5.40 4.64
CA GLN A 91 7.07 -4.01 4.17
C GLN A 91 6.42 -3.02 5.16
N ARG A 92 5.44 -3.44 5.96
CA ARG A 92 4.85 -2.58 7.00
C ARG A 92 5.81 -2.33 8.15
N PHE A 93 6.69 -3.28 8.48
CA PHE A 93 7.71 -3.06 9.49
C PHE A 93 8.76 -2.06 9.04
N ARG A 94 9.15 -2.09 7.76
CA ARG A 94 10.05 -1.10 7.19
C ARG A 94 9.53 0.33 7.38
N SER A 95 8.24 0.57 7.07
CA SER A 95 7.69 1.93 7.20
C SER A 95 7.72 2.45 8.66
N ARG A 96 7.66 1.56 9.65
CA ARG A 96 7.80 1.92 11.07
C ARG A 96 9.22 2.28 11.47
N GLN A 97 10.21 1.58 10.93
CA GLN A 97 11.61 1.89 11.19
C GLN A 97 11.97 3.26 10.63
N GLU A 98 11.48 3.62 9.43
CA GLU A 98 11.72 4.94 8.84
C GLU A 98 11.07 6.09 9.63
N VAL A 99 9.90 5.85 10.23
CA VAL A 99 9.24 6.82 11.13
C VAL A 99 9.97 6.88 12.48
N GLY A 100 10.42 5.75 13.02
CA GLY A 100 11.18 5.67 14.27
C GLY A 100 12.57 6.32 14.17
N ALA A 101 13.26 6.14 13.05
CA ALA A 101 14.54 6.76 12.76
C ALA A 101 14.43 8.30 12.67
N ARG A 102 13.39 8.81 12.00
CA ARG A 102 13.10 10.26 11.97
C ARG A 102 12.86 10.86 13.36
N LYS A 103 12.30 10.12 14.31
CA LYS A 103 12.13 10.60 15.70
C LYS A 103 13.44 10.69 16.49
N HIS A 104 14.47 9.93 16.13
CA HIS A 104 15.78 9.94 16.81
C HIS A 104 16.74 11.00 16.26
N GLN A 105 16.51 11.49 15.05
CA GLN A 105 17.34 12.50 14.39
C GLN A 105 16.93 13.95 14.71
N VAL A 106 15.80 14.14 15.40
CA VAL A 106 15.24 15.46 15.80
C VAL A 106 15.33 15.62 17.34
N ARG A 107 16.25 14.89 17.98
CA ARG A 107 16.61 15.06 19.40
C ARG A 107 18.05 15.48 19.54
#